data_AF-R5TRS3-F1
#
_entry.id   AF-R5TRS3-F1
#
_cell.length_a   1.000
_cell.length_b   1.000
_cell.length_c   1.000
_cell.angle_alpha   90.00
_cell.angle_beta   90.00
_cell.angle_gamma   90.00
#
_symmetry.space_group_name_H-M   'P 1'
#
loop_
_entity.id
_entity.type
_entity.pdbx_description
1 polymer ?
#
loop_
_entity_poly.entity_id
_entity_poly.type
_entity_poly.pdbx_seq_one_letter_code
_entity_poly.pdbx_strand_id
1 'polypeptide(L)'
;MAGLKEMPVLVRNMTDEEATVIMVDTNIQREDILPSEKAKAYKMKYEAMKHQGSKGEKFTADLVGEAAGESGRTVQRYIRLTELIAELLDAVDHKVISMKVGEKLSYLSVEEQGWVWDCVKTSSVQIQDRQAECLKAQSKQGLLYPAMVQDILMKKTRSRGQVTIPEKRIADYFPATYNKQQIEEVIYLLLEQWKKRQEGEKDGEHNKI
;
A
#
# COMPACT_ATOMS: atom_id res chain seq x y z
N MET A 1 10.24 43.31 5.16
CA MET A 1 11.42 42.70 5.84
C MET A 1 11.56 43.37 7.20
N ALA A 2 11.73 42.62 8.29
CA ALA A 2 11.50 43.12 9.66
C ALA A 2 12.54 44.13 10.20
N GLY A 3 13.55 44.58 9.44
CA GLY A 3 14.41 45.72 9.79
C GLY A 3 15.30 45.58 11.03
N LEU A 4 15.38 44.38 11.63
CA LEU A 4 16.18 44.10 12.83
C LEU A 4 17.65 43.84 12.48
N LYS A 5 18.57 44.54 13.16
CA LYS A 5 20.03 44.35 13.01
C LYS A 5 20.58 43.19 13.84
N GLU A 6 19.86 42.77 14.88
CA GLU A 6 20.27 41.72 15.81
C GLU A 6 19.07 40.82 16.12
N MET A 7 19.33 39.53 16.38
CA MET A 7 18.32 38.51 16.67
C MET A 7 18.74 37.71 17.91
N PRO A 8 17.82 37.47 18.87
CA PRO A 8 18.13 36.61 20.01
C PRO A 8 18.36 35.17 19.51
N VAL A 9 19.50 34.59 19.88
CA VAL A 9 19.91 33.22 19.53
C VAL A 9 20.32 32.45 20.77
N LEU A 10 20.14 31.12 20.74
CA LEU A 10 20.52 30.23 21.83
C LEU A 10 21.55 29.23 21.30
N VAL A 11 22.80 29.38 21.72
CA VAL A 11 23.92 28.53 21.28
C VAL A 11 24.02 27.32 22.20
N ARG A 12 24.02 26.11 21.62
CA ARG A 12 24.17 24.83 22.35
C ARG A 12 25.28 24.01 21.69
N ASN A 13 26.10 23.34 22.50
CA ASN A 13 27.01 22.32 22.01
C ASN A 13 26.24 21.02 21.78
N MET A 14 26.37 20.44 20.60
CA MET A 14 25.69 19.20 20.19
C MET A 14 26.56 18.45 19.18
N THR A 15 26.44 17.13 19.12
CA THR A 15 27.11 16.32 18.09
C THR A 15 26.37 16.43 16.76
N ASP A 16 27.03 16.02 15.67
CA ASP A 16 26.41 16.02 14.33
C ASP A 16 25.15 15.13 14.28
N GLU A 17 25.14 14.01 15.02
CA GLU A 17 23.97 13.14 15.13
C GLU A 17 22.83 13.80 15.92
N GLU A 18 23.14 14.46 17.04
CA GLU A 18 22.15 15.20 17.84
C GLU A 18 21.53 16.34 17.04
N ALA A 19 22.35 17.09 16.30
CA ALA A 19 21.89 18.15 15.41
C ALA A 19 20.96 17.60 14.31
N THR A 20 21.30 16.43 13.74
CA THR A 20 20.48 15.76 12.72
C THR A 20 19.12 15.34 13.28
N VAL A 21 19.09 14.77 14.48
CA VAL A 21 17.83 14.37 15.14
C VAL A 21 16.93 15.57 15.39
N ILE A 22 17.47 16.66 15.96
CA ILE A 22 16.70 17.88 16.27
C ILE A 22 16.14 18.53 15.00
N MET A 23 16.97 18.61 13.94
CA MET A 23 16.55 19.16 12.65
C MET A 23 15.40 18.34 12.05
N VAL A 24 15.51 17.01 12.06
CA VAL A 24 14.49 16.10 11.55
C VAL A 24 13.19 16.26 12.33
N ASP A 25 13.25 16.25 13.66
CA ASP A 25 12.05 16.32 14.51
C ASP A 25 11.29 17.64 14.32
N THR A 26 12.00 18.75 14.13
CA THR A 26 11.39 20.06 13.84
C THR A 26 10.68 20.07 12.48
N ASN A 27 11.22 19.36 11.48
CA ASN A 27 10.66 19.33 10.14
C ASN A 27 9.50 18.35 9.97
N ILE A 28 9.51 17.20 10.67
CA ILE A 28 8.47 16.17 10.57
C ILE A 28 7.11 16.65 11.09
N GLN A 29 7.09 17.63 11.99
CA GLN A 29 5.86 18.17 12.58
C GLN A 29 5.13 19.22 11.71
N ARG A 30 5.64 19.54 10.51
CA ARG A 30 4.95 20.47 9.58
C ARG A 30 3.69 19.81 8.99
N GLU A 31 2.61 20.58 8.84
CA GLU A 31 1.31 20.09 8.34
C GLU A 31 1.38 19.58 6.88
N ASP A 32 2.21 20.21 6.03
CA ASP A 32 2.31 19.91 4.59
C ASP A 32 3.62 19.22 4.18
N ILE A 33 4.12 18.28 4.98
CA ILE A 33 5.33 17.51 4.62
C ILE A 33 5.01 16.46 3.54
N LEU A 34 5.80 16.42 2.45
CA LEU A 34 5.63 15.41 1.41
C LEU A 34 6.03 14.02 1.93
N PRO A 35 5.39 12.94 1.44
CA PRO A 35 5.82 11.57 1.73
C PRO A 35 7.31 11.32 1.51
N SER A 36 7.89 11.84 0.44
CA SER A 36 9.32 11.69 0.13
C SER A 36 10.23 12.43 1.10
N GLU A 37 9.85 13.64 1.52
CA GLU A 37 10.56 14.43 2.52
C GLU A 37 10.53 13.73 3.87
N LYS A 38 9.35 13.24 4.27
CA LYS A 38 9.15 12.48 5.49
C LYS A 38 9.94 11.17 5.50
N ALA A 39 9.98 10.47 4.36
CA ALA A 39 10.80 9.27 4.18
C ALA A 39 12.29 9.54 4.38
N LYS A 40 12.82 10.61 3.78
CA LYS A 40 14.23 11.03 3.96
C LYS A 40 14.52 11.39 5.40
N ALA A 41 13.64 12.16 6.03
CA ALA A 41 13.76 12.57 7.41
C ALA A 41 13.82 11.36 8.36
N TYR A 42 12.89 10.41 8.21
CA TYR A 42 12.90 9.17 8.99
C TYR A 42 14.14 8.31 8.73
N LYS A 43 14.61 8.20 7.49
CA LYS A 43 15.84 7.44 7.17
C LYS A 43 17.06 8.05 7.85
N MET A 44 17.23 9.37 7.78
CA MET A 44 18.34 10.07 8.45
C MET A 44 18.32 9.86 9.97
N LYS A 45 17.16 10.03 10.62
CA LYS A 45 17.03 9.81 12.06
C LYS A 45 17.26 8.35 12.44
N TYR A 46 16.75 7.42 11.64
CA TYR A 46 16.93 5.99 11.86
C TYR A 46 18.41 5.57 11.80
N GLU A 47 19.15 6.07 10.81
CA GLU A 47 20.59 5.80 10.68
C GLU A 47 21.40 6.43 11.83
N ALA A 48 21.14 7.70 12.17
CA ALA A 48 21.78 8.35 13.32
C ALA A 48 21.58 7.58 14.64
N MET A 49 20.35 7.14 14.91
CA MET A 49 20.05 6.35 16.11
C MET A 49 20.69 4.95 16.08
N LYS A 50 20.81 4.32 14.90
CA LYS A 50 21.48 3.03 14.75
C LYS A 50 22.98 3.13 15.04
N HIS A 51 23.62 4.22 14.61
CA HIS A 51 25.04 4.50 14.90
C HIS A 51 25.31 4.75 16.39
N GLN A 52 24.35 5.31 17.12
CA GLN A 52 24.44 5.51 18.59
C GLN A 52 24.27 4.22 19.43
N GLY A 53 24.24 3.04 18.81
CA GLY A 53 24.23 1.75 19.52
C GLY A 53 22.85 1.31 20.03
N SER A 54 21.76 1.81 19.44
CA SER A 54 20.41 1.39 19.82
C SER A 54 20.18 -0.11 19.53
N LYS A 55 19.69 -0.84 20.54
CA LYS A 55 19.53 -2.29 20.51
C LYS A 55 18.33 -2.70 19.63
N GLY A 56 18.58 -2.92 18.34
CA GLY A 56 17.70 -3.66 17.42
C GLY A 56 16.73 -2.83 16.57
N GLU A 57 16.58 -3.23 15.30
CA GLU A 57 15.86 -2.46 14.25
C GLU A 57 14.40 -2.10 14.58
N LYS A 58 13.68 -2.97 15.30
CA LYS A 58 12.29 -2.72 15.71
C LYS A 58 12.20 -1.57 16.73
N PHE A 59 13.08 -1.60 17.72
CA PHE A 59 13.10 -0.58 18.78
C PHE A 59 13.49 0.78 18.21
N THR A 60 14.47 0.82 17.30
CA THR A 60 14.88 2.06 16.63
C THR A 60 13.74 2.67 15.82
N ALA A 61 12.95 1.87 15.09
CA ALA A 61 11.83 2.41 14.31
C ALA A 61 10.71 2.98 15.20
N ASP A 62 10.40 2.33 16.32
CA ASP A 62 9.40 2.83 17.26
C ASP A 62 9.85 4.14 17.92
N LEU A 63 11.12 4.26 18.33
CA LEU A 63 11.69 5.51 18.86
C LEU A 63 11.69 6.65 17.84
N VAL A 64 11.98 6.35 16.57
CA VAL A 64 11.93 7.34 15.49
C VAL A 64 10.52 7.91 15.33
N GLY A 65 9.50 7.06 15.44
CA GLY A 65 8.09 7.42 15.26
C GLY A 65 7.44 8.11 16.45
N GLU A 66 7.97 7.93 17.66
CA GLU A 66 7.41 8.47 18.91
C GLU A 66 7.20 9.99 18.87
N ALA A 67 8.20 10.74 18.37
CA ALA A 67 8.13 12.20 18.25
C ALA A 67 7.02 12.69 17.29
N ALA A 68 6.55 11.82 16.39
CA ALA A 68 5.51 12.09 15.42
C ALA A 68 4.18 11.36 15.75
N GLY A 69 4.11 10.63 16.87
CA GLY A 69 2.97 9.78 17.21
C GLY A 69 2.73 8.62 16.22
N GLU A 70 3.75 8.21 15.47
CA GLU A 70 3.66 7.15 14.48
C GLU A 70 4.20 5.82 15.02
N SER A 71 3.59 4.70 14.60
CA SER A 71 4.13 3.38 14.91
C SER A 71 5.42 3.11 14.12
N GLY A 72 6.33 2.28 14.66
CA GLY A 72 7.53 1.87 13.93
C GLY A 72 7.24 1.19 12.60
N ARG A 73 6.07 0.53 12.44
CA ARG A 73 5.62 0.02 11.15
C ARG A 73 5.38 1.13 10.12
N THR A 74 4.84 2.27 10.55
CA THR A 74 4.60 3.43 9.68
C THR A 74 5.93 4.08 9.30
N VAL A 75 6.83 4.24 10.26
CA VAL A 75 8.21 4.70 10.02
C VAL A 75 8.92 3.81 9.00
N GLN A 76 8.89 2.48 9.18
CA GLN A 76 9.49 1.54 8.23
C GLN A 76 8.87 1.63 6.84
N ARG A 77 7.56 1.85 6.74
CA ARG A 77 6.89 2.09 5.45
C ARG A 77 7.44 3.33 4.76
N TYR A 78 7.59 4.44 5.49
CA TYR A 78 8.17 5.66 4.93
C TYR A 78 9.63 5.46 4.53
N ILE A 79 10.46 4.87 5.39
CA ILE A 79 11.86 4.54 5.06
C ILE A 79 11.91 3.69 3.79
N ARG A 80 11.00 2.73 3.62
CA ARG A 80 10.94 1.90 2.42
C ARG A 80 10.72 2.71 1.14
N LEU A 81 10.02 3.83 1.18
CA LEU A 81 9.84 4.68 0.00
C LEU A 81 11.15 5.27 -0.53
N THR A 82 12.22 5.35 0.27
CA THR A 82 13.52 5.82 -0.23
C THR A 82 14.16 4.86 -1.23
N GLU A 83 13.64 3.63 -1.34
CA GLU A 83 14.09 2.62 -2.29
C GLU A 83 13.28 2.64 -3.60
N LEU A 84 12.34 3.59 -3.74
CA LEU A 84 11.64 3.82 -5.00
C LEU A 84 12.52 4.62 -5.97
N ILE A 85 12.35 4.34 -7.26
CA ILE A 85 12.83 5.25 -8.32
C ILE A 85 12.14 6.62 -8.19
N ALA A 86 12.81 7.67 -8.68
CA ALA A 86 12.37 9.04 -8.50
C ALA A 86 10.93 9.27 -9.02
N GLU A 87 10.59 8.65 -10.15
CA GLU A 87 9.29 8.79 -10.79
C GLU A 87 8.16 8.15 -9.99
N LEU A 88 8.40 6.97 -9.39
CA LEU A 88 7.41 6.32 -8.52
C LEU A 88 7.27 7.06 -7.19
N LEU A 89 8.36 7.62 -6.67
CA LEU A 89 8.32 8.43 -5.45
C LEU A 89 7.54 9.73 -5.67
N ASP A 90 7.77 10.40 -6.80
CA ASP A 90 7.02 11.59 -7.20
C ASP A 90 5.52 11.28 -7.38
N ALA A 91 5.20 10.12 -7.96
CA ALA A 91 3.81 9.66 -8.07
C ALA A 91 3.16 9.40 -6.69
N VAL A 92 3.93 9.06 -5.65
CA VAL A 92 3.44 8.97 -4.27
C VAL A 92 3.18 10.35 -3.68
N ASP A 93 4.10 11.30 -3.88
CA ASP A 93 3.96 12.68 -3.40
C ASP A 93 2.69 13.35 -3.98
N HIS A 94 2.43 13.13 -5.26
CA HIS A 94 1.24 13.63 -5.96
C HIS A 94 -0.03 12.78 -5.75
N LYS A 95 0.01 11.79 -4.85
CA LYS A 95 -1.12 10.89 -4.50
C LYS A 95 -1.67 10.08 -5.69
N VAL A 96 -0.92 9.96 -6.78
CA VAL A 96 -1.23 9.06 -7.91
C VAL A 96 -1.07 7.61 -7.47
N ILE A 97 -0.06 7.35 -6.64
CA ILE A 97 0.20 6.06 -5.99
C ILE A 97 0.01 6.22 -4.48
N SER A 98 -0.78 5.34 -3.87
CA SER A 98 -0.93 5.37 -2.41
C SER A 98 0.36 4.92 -1.70
N MET A 99 0.61 5.46 -0.51
CA MET A 99 1.70 5.04 0.39
C MET A 99 1.87 3.52 0.51
N LYS A 100 0.76 2.80 0.66
CA LYS A 100 0.74 1.34 0.84
C LYS A 100 1.13 0.59 -0.44
N VAL A 101 0.85 1.18 -1.60
CA VAL A 101 1.28 0.65 -2.90
C VAL A 101 2.76 0.96 -3.11
N GLY A 102 3.18 2.21 -2.86
CA GLY A 102 4.59 2.61 -2.90
C GLY A 102 5.48 1.72 -2.05
N GLU A 103 5.06 1.40 -0.82
CA GLU A 103 5.76 0.44 0.07
C GLU A 103 5.98 -0.93 -0.58
N LYS A 104 5.03 -1.44 -1.36
CA LYS A 104 5.18 -2.74 -2.00
C LYS A 104 6.08 -2.66 -3.22
N LEU A 105 5.94 -1.60 -4.01
CA LEU A 105 6.77 -1.35 -5.19
C LEU A 105 8.24 -1.15 -4.80
N SER A 106 8.53 -0.60 -3.63
CA SER A 106 9.90 -0.41 -3.14
C SER A 106 10.65 -1.70 -2.81
N TYR A 107 10.00 -2.87 -2.91
CA TYR A 107 10.66 -4.18 -2.79
C TYR A 107 11.08 -4.75 -4.15
N LEU A 108 10.64 -4.16 -5.26
CA LEU A 108 11.04 -4.53 -6.61
C LEU A 108 12.45 -4.00 -6.90
N SER A 109 13.15 -4.66 -7.82
CA SER A 109 14.41 -4.14 -8.35
C SER A 109 14.18 -2.80 -9.09
N VAL A 110 15.24 -2.02 -9.27
CA VAL A 110 15.17 -0.74 -10.01
C VAL A 110 14.62 -0.94 -11.42
N GLU A 111 15.01 -2.04 -12.09
CA GLU A 111 14.54 -2.39 -13.43
C GLU A 111 13.04 -2.73 -13.45
N GLU A 112 12.59 -3.56 -12.50
CA GLU A 112 11.19 -3.94 -12.34
C GLU A 112 10.29 -2.73 -12.02
N GLN A 113 10.79 -1.80 -11.20
CA GLN A 113 10.12 -0.54 -10.92
C GLN A 113 9.97 0.32 -12.19
N GLY A 114 10.98 0.32 -13.07
CA GLY A 114 10.91 0.97 -14.37
C GLY A 114 9.78 0.41 -15.23
N TRP A 115 9.64 -0.92 -15.32
CA TRP A 115 8.54 -1.54 -16.07
C TRP A 115 7.16 -1.16 -15.53
N VAL A 116 7.02 -1.07 -14.21
CA VAL A 116 5.78 -0.62 -13.57
C VAL A 116 5.49 0.83 -13.94
N TRP A 117 6.48 1.71 -13.88
CA TRP A 117 6.33 3.12 -14.24
C TRP A 117 5.92 3.32 -15.70
N ASP A 118 6.53 2.57 -16.63
CA ASP A 118 6.18 2.62 -18.05
C ASP A 118 4.69 2.29 -18.28
N CYS A 119 4.16 1.32 -17.53
CA CYS A 119 2.74 0.97 -17.58
C CYS A 119 1.84 2.10 -17.03
N VAL A 120 2.23 2.69 -15.89
CA VAL A 120 1.50 3.80 -15.25
C VAL A 120 1.45 5.01 -16.19
N LYS A 121 2.59 5.38 -16.78
CA LYS A 121 2.73 6.51 -17.71
C LYS A 121 1.94 6.30 -18.99
N THR A 122 2.03 5.11 -19.60
CA THR A 122 1.43 4.85 -20.92
C THR A 122 -0.09 4.66 -20.82
N SER A 123 -0.56 4.02 -19.75
CA SER A 123 -1.95 3.56 -19.67
C SER A 123 -2.81 4.38 -18.70
N SER A 124 -2.22 5.36 -17.98
CA SER A 124 -2.90 6.14 -16.93
C SER A 124 -3.64 5.26 -15.90
N VAL A 125 -3.08 4.07 -15.60
CA VAL A 125 -3.70 3.10 -14.69
C VAL A 125 -3.32 3.43 -13.26
N GLN A 126 -4.32 3.46 -12.37
CA GLN A 126 -4.07 3.44 -10.93
C GLN A 126 -3.80 2.03 -10.44
N ILE A 127 -2.63 1.84 -9.80
CA ILE A 127 -2.22 0.55 -9.27
C ILE A 127 -3.01 0.24 -8.00
N GLN A 128 -3.75 -0.87 -8.00
CA GLN A 128 -4.47 -1.33 -6.83
C GLN A 128 -3.53 -2.08 -5.86
N ASP A 129 -3.88 -2.06 -4.57
CA ASP A 129 -3.15 -2.75 -3.51
C ASP A 129 -2.88 -4.23 -3.81
N ARG A 130 -3.87 -4.94 -4.38
CA ARG A 130 -3.74 -6.35 -4.79
C ARG A 130 -2.78 -6.55 -5.96
N GLN A 131 -2.76 -5.63 -6.91
CA GLN A 131 -1.85 -5.70 -8.05
C GLN A 131 -0.40 -5.49 -7.57
N ALA A 132 -0.17 -4.51 -6.71
CA ALA A 132 1.14 -4.27 -6.10
C ALA A 132 1.62 -5.45 -5.24
N GLU A 133 0.72 -6.12 -4.50
CA GLU A 133 1.06 -7.36 -3.77
C GLU A 133 1.44 -8.50 -4.73
N CYS A 134 0.71 -8.64 -5.84
CA CYS A 134 1.03 -9.63 -6.87
C CYS A 134 2.41 -9.36 -7.50
N LEU A 135 2.70 -8.11 -7.89
CA LEU A 135 4.00 -7.71 -8.43
C LEU A 135 5.14 -8.05 -7.47
N LYS A 136 5.00 -7.68 -6.19
CA LYS A 136 5.98 -7.99 -5.15
C LYS A 136 6.19 -9.51 -4.98
N ALA A 137 5.12 -10.30 -5.01
CA ALA A 137 5.21 -11.74 -4.88
C ALA A 137 5.92 -12.41 -6.06
N GLN A 138 5.72 -11.92 -7.29
CA GLN A 138 6.37 -12.43 -8.49
C GLN A 138 7.85 -12.00 -8.59
N SER A 139 8.15 -10.75 -8.24
CA SER A 139 9.54 -10.24 -8.13
C SER A 139 10.34 -11.07 -7.12
N LYS A 140 9.77 -11.36 -5.94
CA LYS A 140 10.42 -12.21 -4.93
C LYS A 140 10.75 -13.62 -5.43
N GLN A 141 10.01 -14.13 -6.42
CA GLN A 141 10.26 -15.43 -7.05
C GLN A 141 11.22 -15.35 -8.24
N GLY A 142 11.64 -14.15 -8.66
CA GLY A 142 12.46 -13.94 -9.85
C GLY A 142 11.72 -14.22 -11.16
N LEU A 143 10.38 -14.22 -11.14
CA LEU A 143 9.53 -14.55 -12.29
C LEU A 143 8.89 -13.32 -12.94
N LEU A 144 9.22 -12.12 -12.45
CA LEU A 144 8.65 -10.89 -12.98
C LEU A 144 9.38 -10.48 -14.26
N TYR A 145 8.62 -10.19 -15.31
CA TYR A 145 9.12 -9.69 -16.60
C TYR A 145 8.12 -8.66 -17.17
N PRO A 146 8.53 -7.81 -18.14
CA PRO A 146 7.73 -6.65 -18.58
C PRO A 146 6.30 -6.98 -19.01
N ALA A 147 6.10 -8.04 -19.80
CA ALA A 147 4.76 -8.43 -20.25
C ALA A 147 3.86 -8.90 -19.09
N MET A 148 4.42 -9.59 -18.08
CA MET A 148 3.66 -9.95 -16.88
C MET A 148 3.25 -8.72 -16.07
N VAL A 149 4.11 -7.70 -15.97
CA VAL A 149 3.78 -6.43 -15.30
C VAL A 149 2.58 -5.77 -15.99
N GLN A 150 2.61 -5.67 -17.32
CA GLN A 150 1.49 -5.15 -18.10
C GLN A 150 0.21 -5.96 -17.85
N ASP A 151 0.28 -7.29 -17.91
CA ASP A 151 -0.87 -8.16 -17.67
C ASP A 151 -1.46 -7.97 -16.27
N ILE A 152 -0.61 -7.88 -15.23
CA ILE A 152 -1.07 -7.68 -13.84
C ILE A 152 -1.77 -6.33 -13.69
N LEU A 153 -1.22 -5.27 -14.28
CA LEU A 153 -1.73 -3.91 -14.16
C LEU A 153 -2.98 -3.66 -15.04
N MET A 154 -3.04 -4.27 -16.23
CA MET A 154 -4.15 -4.12 -17.17
C MET A 154 -5.31 -5.08 -16.90
N LYS A 155 -5.10 -6.19 -16.18
CA LYS A 155 -6.18 -7.06 -15.73
C LYS A 155 -7.15 -6.22 -14.89
N LYS A 156 -8.30 -5.89 -15.49
CA LYS A 156 -9.45 -5.34 -14.75
C LYS A 156 -9.76 -6.33 -13.64
N THR A 157 -9.38 -5.99 -12.42
CA THR A 157 -9.86 -6.67 -11.23
C THR A 157 -11.37 -6.45 -11.22
N ARG A 158 -12.12 -7.40 -11.77
CA ARG A 158 -13.55 -7.49 -11.48
C ARG A 158 -13.61 -7.85 -10.01
N SER A 159 -13.62 -6.85 -9.12
CA SER A 159 -14.11 -7.07 -7.78
C SER A 159 -15.56 -7.50 -7.97
N ARG A 160 -15.82 -8.81 -7.87
CA ARG A 160 -17.17 -9.24 -7.56
C ARG A 160 -17.41 -8.63 -6.17
N GLY A 161 -18.07 -7.48 -6.13
CA GLY A 161 -18.35 -6.77 -4.88
C GLY A 161 -18.94 -7.75 -3.88
N GLN A 162 -18.65 -7.56 -2.59
CA GLN A 162 -19.27 -8.37 -1.56
C GLN A 162 -20.78 -8.17 -1.66
N VAL A 163 -21.51 -9.23 -2.01
CA VAL A 163 -22.97 -9.20 -2.06
C VAL A 163 -23.46 -9.57 -0.67
N THR A 164 -23.94 -8.58 0.08
CA THR A 164 -24.60 -8.79 1.38
C THR A 164 -26.10 -8.78 1.17
N ILE A 165 -26.77 -9.87 1.50
CA ILE A 165 -28.23 -9.97 1.45
C ILE A 165 -28.75 -9.75 2.89
N PRO A 166 -29.57 -8.71 3.14
CA PRO A 166 -30.13 -8.46 4.46
C PRO A 166 -31.01 -9.63 4.93
N GLU A 167 -30.89 -10.03 6.20
CA GLU A 167 -31.65 -11.14 6.80
C GLU A 167 -33.16 -11.00 6.62
N LYS A 168 -33.70 -9.77 6.80
CA LYS A 168 -35.12 -9.48 6.57
C LYS A 168 -35.60 -9.83 5.16
N ARG A 169 -34.74 -9.67 4.15
CA ARG A 169 -35.09 -10.02 2.76
C ARG A 169 -35.06 -11.53 2.51
N ILE A 170 -34.31 -12.28 3.32
CA ILE A 170 -34.21 -13.74 3.20
C ILE A 170 -35.36 -14.37 3.98
N ALA A 171 -35.68 -13.86 5.17
CA ALA A 171 -36.68 -14.41 6.07
C ALA A 171 -38.05 -14.66 5.43
N ASP A 172 -38.49 -13.80 4.50
CA ASP A 172 -39.79 -13.95 3.81
C ASP A 172 -39.87 -15.18 2.88
N TYR A 173 -38.72 -15.76 2.50
CA TYR A 173 -38.64 -16.91 1.59
C TYR A 173 -38.47 -18.25 2.32
N PHE A 174 -38.31 -18.22 3.65
CA PHE A 174 -38.04 -19.41 4.46
C PHE A 174 -39.06 -19.55 5.59
N PRO A 175 -39.41 -20.79 5.99
CA PRO A 175 -40.24 -20.99 7.17
C PRO A 175 -39.57 -20.43 8.43
N ALA A 176 -40.37 -19.88 9.35
CA ALA A 176 -39.87 -19.34 10.63
C ALA A 176 -39.18 -20.39 11.53
N THR A 177 -39.30 -21.67 11.19
CA THR A 177 -38.65 -22.80 11.87
C THR A 177 -37.21 -23.04 11.42
N TYR A 178 -36.77 -22.40 10.33
CA TYR A 178 -35.43 -22.59 9.79
C TYR A 178 -34.42 -21.75 10.58
N ASN A 179 -33.33 -22.40 10.96
CA ASN A 179 -32.18 -21.70 11.53
C ASN A 179 -31.25 -21.20 10.42
N LYS A 180 -30.29 -20.34 10.79
CA LYS A 180 -29.34 -19.72 9.85
C LYS A 180 -28.58 -20.75 8.99
N GLN A 181 -28.16 -21.88 9.55
CA GLN A 181 -27.40 -22.90 8.82
C GLN A 181 -28.27 -23.56 7.75
N GLN A 182 -29.51 -23.89 8.07
CA GLN A 182 -30.46 -24.48 7.13
C GLN A 182 -30.80 -23.52 5.98
N ILE A 183 -30.92 -22.22 6.28
CA ILE A 183 -31.13 -21.18 5.26
C ILE A 183 -29.90 -21.11 4.33
N GLU A 184 -28.69 -21.09 4.89
CA GLU A 184 -27.45 -21.07 4.11
C GLU A 184 -27.31 -22.30 3.20
N GLU A 185 -27.58 -23.50 3.71
CA GLU A 185 -27.53 -24.75 2.94
C GLU A 185 -28.47 -24.73 1.74
N VAL A 186 -29.72 -24.28 1.93
CA VAL A 186 -30.68 -24.16 0.84
C VAL A 186 -30.24 -23.10 -0.18
N ILE A 187 -29.70 -21.96 0.27
CA ILE A 187 -29.16 -20.94 -0.63
C ILE A 187 -28.03 -21.52 -1.48
N TYR A 188 -27.09 -22.25 -0.88
CA TYR A 188 -26.01 -22.90 -1.63
C TYR A 188 -26.54 -23.91 -2.64
N LEU A 189 -27.51 -24.74 -2.26
CA LEU A 189 -28.13 -25.73 -3.14
C LEU A 189 -28.83 -25.08 -4.34
N LEU A 190 -29.57 -23.99 -4.11
CA LEU A 190 -30.23 -23.22 -5.19
C LEU A 190 -29.20 -22.59 -6.14
N LEU A 191 -28.11 -22.04 -5.60
CA LEU A 191 -27.03 -21.46 -6.40
C LEU A 191 -26.29 -22.53 -7.23
N GLU A 192 -26.11 -23.73 -6.67
CA GLU A 192 -25.48 -24.85 -7.38
C GLU A 192 -26.37 -25.36 -8.52
N GLN A 193 -27.68 -25.48 -8.29
CA GLN A 193 -28.66 -25.83 -9.34
C GLN A 193 -28.75 -24.77 -10.43
N TRP A 194 -28.69 -23.48 -10.07
CA TRP A 194 -28.64 -22.39 -11.04
C TRP A 194 -27.36 -22.46 -11.87
N LYS A 195 -26.20 -22.68 -11.23
CA LYS A 195 -24.91 -22.84 -11.90
C LYS A 195 -24.93 -24.01 -12.90
N LYS A 196 -25.42 -25.19 -12.48
CA LYS A 196 -25.54 -26.38 -13.34
C LYS A 196 -26.43 -26.13 -14.56
N ARG A 197 -27.53 -25.37 -14.40
CA ARG A 197 -28.38 -24.97 -15.54
C ARG A 197 -27.66 -24.05 -16.52
N GLN A 198 -26.92 -23.07 -16.02
CA GLN A 198 -26.14 -22.15 -16.84
C GLN A 198 -24.94 -22.82 -17.55
N GLU A 199 -24.40 -23.89 -16.98
CA GLU A 199 -23.35 -24.69 -17.62
C GLU A 199 -23.94 -25.62 -18.69
N GLY A 200 -25.07 -26.29 -18.42
CA GLY A 200 -25.75 -27.14 -19.40
C GLY A 200 -26.38 -26.40 -20.59
N GLU A 201 -26.79 -25.14 -20.43
CA GLU A 201 -27.28 -24.30 -21.56
C GLU A 201 -26.17 -23.95 -22.55
N LYS A 202 -24.91 -23.83 -22.11
CA LYS A 202 -23.76 -23.51 -22.98
C LYS A 202 -23.32 -24.68 -23.86
N ASP A 203 -23.53 -25.91 -23.40
CA ASP A 203 -23.23 -27.12 -24.15
C ASP A 203 -24.30 -27.41 -25.23
N GLY A 204 -25.53 -26.91 -25.07
CA GLY A 204 -26.62 -27.05 -26.03
C GLY A 204 -26.55 -26.11 -27.25
N GLU A 205 -25.85 -24.97 -27.13
CA GLU A 205 -25.63 -24.02 -28.24
C GLU A 205 -24.53 -24.47 -29.21
N HIS A 206 -23.64 -25.38 -28.81
CA HIS A 206 -22.58 -25.91 -29.68
C HIS A 206 -23.03 -27.06 -30.60
N ASN A 207 -24.27 -27.56 -30.47
CA ASN A 207 -24.76 -28.70 -31.25
C ASN A 207 -25.92 -28.34 -32.22
N LYS A 208 -26.06 -27.06 -32.57
CA LYS A 208 -26.89 -26.59 -33.69
C LYS A 208 -26.01 -25.87 -34.72
N ILE A 209 -25.22 -26.64 -35.46
CA ILE A 209 -24.67 -26.26 -36.76
C ILE A 209 -24.88 -27.45 -37.70
#